data_AF-A0A961NXW4-F1
#
_entry.id   AF-A0A961NXW4-F1
#
_cell.length_a   1.000
_cell.length_b   1.000
_cell.length_c   1.000
_cell.angle_alpha   90.00
_cell.angle_beta   90.00
_cell.angle_gamma   90.00
#
_symmetry.space_group_name_H-M   'P 1'
#
loop_
_entity.id
_entity.type
_entity.pdbx_description
1 polymer ?
#
loop_
_entity_poly.entity_id
_entity_poly.type
_entity_poly.pdbx_seq_one_letter_code
_entity_poly.pdbx_strand_id
1 'polypeptide(L)' 'MRFPIALLPTLITGLVAGPALAEPPAVVADIAPVHALLSQVMDGVATPQLLLEQNADPHAVQLRP' A
#
# COMPACT_ATOMS: atom_id res chain seq x y z
N MET A 1 19.68 31.35 -32.53
CA MET A 1 19.28 30.17 -31.74
C MET A 1 18.94 30.62 -30.33
N ARG A 2 17.65 30.70 -29.98
CA ARG A 2 17.18 31.08 -28.64
C ARG A 2 17.23 29.81 -27.79
N PHE A 3 18.26 29.64 -26.96
CA PHE A 3 18.25 28.55 -25.98
C PHE A 3 16.99 28.68 -25.12
N PRO A 4 16.19 27.61 -24.94
CA PRO A 4 14.94 27.71 -24.23
C PRO A 4 15.27 27.87 -22.74
N ILE A 5 15.22 29.11 -22.25
CA ILE A 5 15.41 29.48 -20.84
C ILE A 5 14.47 28.66 -19.91
N ALA A 6 13.39 28.08 -20.45
CA ALA A 6 12.49 27.16 -19.77
C ALA A 6 13.08 25.77 -19.43
N LEU A 7 14.18 25.32 -20.06
CA LEU A 7 14.78 24.01 -19.76
C LEU A 7 15.48 23.97 -18.40
N LEU A 8 16.09 25.09 -17.98
CA LEU A 8 16.84 25.18 -16.74
C LEU A 8 15.97 24.95 -15.48
N PRO A 9 14.81 25.60 -15.29
CA PRO A 9 13.96 25.35 -14.11
C PRO A 9 13.33 23.94 -14.11
N THR A 10 13.07 23.38 -15.29
CA THR A 10 12.52 22.01 -15.42
C THR A 10 13.54 20.97 -14.96
N LEU A 11 14.81 21.14 -15.33
CA LEU A 11 15.91 20.29 -14.91
C LEU A 11 16.14 20.36 -13.40
N ILE A 12 16.11 21.55 -12.81
CA ILE A 12 16.27 21.75 -11.36
C ILE A 12 15.13 21.09 -10.58
N THR A 13 13.89 21.20 -11.05
CA THR A 13 12.73 20.57 -10.40
C THR A 13 12.83 19.05 -10.42
N GLY A 14 13.26 18.46 -11.53
CA GLY A 14 13.49 17.02 -11.64
C GLY A 14 14.62 16.53 -10.72
N LEU A 15 15.68 17.32 -10.53
CA LEU A 15 16.80 16.95 -9.67
C LEU A 15 16.47 16.96 -8.17
N VAL A 16 15.49 17.77 -7.76
CA VAL A 16 15.07 17.91 -6.34
C VAL A 16 13.83 17.06 -6.02
N ALA A 17 13.25 16.38 -7.01
CA ALA A 17 12.13 15.47 -6.80
C ALA A 17 12.58 14.19 -6.06
N GLY A 18 12.40 14.17 -4.74
CA GLY A 18 12.60 12.98 -3.90
C GLY A 18 11.41 12.01 -3.96
N PRO A 19 11.55 10.78 -3.44
CA PRO A 19 10.43 9.85 -3.33
C PRO A 19 9.33 10.44 -2.45
N ALA A 20 8.07 10.30 -2.88
CA ALA A 20 6.93 10.66 -2.05
C ALA A 20 6.85 9.69 -0.87
N LEU A 21 6.93 10.22 0.36
CA LEU A 21 6.74 9.43 1.57
C LEU A 21 5.23 9.31 1.82
N ALA A 22 4.67 8.16 1.45
CA ALA A 22 3.28 7.81 1.73
C ALA A 22 3.22 6.78 2.86
N GLU A 23 2.22 6.93 3.73
CA GLU A 23 1.91 5.91 4.73
C GLU A 23 1.47 4.61 4.02
N PRO A 24 1.89 3.43 4.49
CA PRO A 24 1.37 2.17 3.97
C PRO A 24 -0.16 2.08 4.07
N PRO A 25 -0.82 1.37 3.13
CA PRO A 25 -2.27 1.21 3.17
C PRO A 25 -2.71 0.32 4.34
N ALA A 26 -3.79 0.71 5.00
CA ALA A 26 -4.47 -0.15 5.97
C ALA A 26 -5.30 -1.20 5.23
N VAL A 27 -4.91 -2.47 5.36
CA VAL A 27 -5.55 -3.61 4.68
C VAL A 27 -6.03 -4.61 5.73
N VAL A 28 -7.26 -5.08 5.55
CA VAL A 28 -7.89 -6.11 6.38
C VAL A 28 -8.33 -7.26 5.47
N ALA A 29 -7.94 -8.49 5.82
CA ALA A 29 -8.45 -9.71 5.25
C ALA A 29 -9.55 -10.27 6.14
N ASP A 30 -10.58 -10.87 5.54
CA ASP A 30 -11.67 -11.53 6.25
C ASP A 30 -11.24 -12.88 6.84
N ILE A 31 -10.54 -13.71 6.06
CA ILE A 31 -10.20 -15.10 6.40
C ILE A 31 -8.71 -15.39 6.35
N ALA A 32 -8.26 -16.38 7.15
CA ALA A 32 -6.85 -16.71 7.30
C ALA A 32 -6.11 -17.07 5.98
N PRO A 33 -6.72 -17.83 5.04
CA PRO A 33 -6.08 -18.12 3.76
C PRO A 33 -5.76 -16.85 2.94
N VAL A 34 -6.66 -15.87 2.92
CA VAL A 34 -6.47 -14.61 2.18
C VAL A 34 -5.44 -13.72 2.87
N HIS A 35 -5.46 -13.67 4.21
CA HIS A 35 -4.41 -13.01 4.98
C HIS A 35 -3.02 -13.56 4.62
N ALA A 36 -2.85 -14.89 4.55
CA ALA A 36 -1.55 -15.50 4.22
C ALA A 36 -1.04 -15.14 2.81
N LEU A 37 -1.94 -14.96 1.84
CA LEU A 37 -1.57 -14.48 0.50
C LEU A 37 -1.18 -13.00 0.54
N LEU A 38 -1.97 -12.18 1.22
CA LEU A 38 -1.70 -10.75 1.35
C LEU A 38 -0.39 -10.48 2.12
N SER A 39 -0.07 -11.26 3.15
CA SER A 39 1.20 -11.13 3.87
C SER A 39 2.41 -11.32 2.95
N GLN A 40 2.30 -12.20 1.95
CA GLN A 40 3.37 -12.39 0.95
C GLN A 40 3.42 -11.25 -0.06
N VAL A 41 2.25 -10.76 -0.50
CA VAL A 41 2.15 -9.64 -1.44
C VAL A 41 2.63 -8.32 -0.82
N MET A 42 2.38 -8.14 0.47
CA MET A 42 2.69 -6.91 1.21
C MET A 42 4.03 -6.96 1.94
N ASP A 43 4.89 -7.95 1.66
CA ASP A 43 6.23 -8.03 2.27
C ASP A 43 7.02 -6.74 2.00
N GLY A 44 7.62 -6.18 3.04
CA GLY A 44 8.30 -4.88 3.00
C GLY A 44 7.38 -3.64 2.90
N VAL A 45 6.05 -3.79 2.84
CA VAL A 45 5.08 -2.69 2.82
C VAL A 45 4.37 -2.56 4.17
N ALA A 46 3.61 -3.57 4.58
CA ALA A 46 2.90 -3.64 5.86
C ALA A 46 2.36 -5.05 6.13
N THR A 47 1.91 -5.32 7.37
CA THR A 47 1.23 -6.56 7.71
C THR A 47 -0.29 -6.36 7.65
N PRO A 48 -1.04 -7.12 6.83
CA PRO A 48 -2.50 -7.04 6.79
C PRO A 48 -3.09 -7.51 8.12
N GLN A 49 -4.23 -6.95 8.53
CA GLN A 49 -4.97 -7.45 9.69
C GLN A 49 -5.89 -8.58 9.28
N LEU A 50 -6.16 -9.51 10.19
CA LEU A 50 -7.16 -10.56 10.01
C LEU A 50 -8.41 -10.20 10.83
N LEU A 51 -9.57 -10.11 10.16
CA LEU A 51 -10.83 -9.72 10.78
C LEU A 51 -11.40 -10.81 11.68
N LEU A 52 -11.41 -12.05 11.20
CA LEU A 52 -11.92 -13.21 11.94
C LEU A 52 -10.78 -13.87 12.74
N GLU A 53 -11.10 -14.58 13.82
CA GLU A 53 -10.06 -15.39 14.48
C GLU A 53 -9.52 -16.45 13.51
N GLN A 54 -8.24 -16.82 13.64
CA GLN A 54 -7.55 -17.71 12.69
C GLN A 54 -8.28 -19.05 12.45
N ASN A 55 -9.03 -19.54 13.43
CA ASN A 55 -9.77 -20.81 13.38
C ASN A 55 -11.31 -20.61 13.38
N ALA A 56 -11.79 -19.39 13.16
CA ALA A 56 -13.22 -19.15 13.02
C ALA A 56 -13.74 -19.80 11.73
N ASP A 57 -14.94 -20.39 11.78
CA ASP A 57 -15.65 -20.82 10.58
C ASP A 57 -16.22 -19.58 9.85
N PRO A 58 -15.71 -19.24 8.64
CA PRO A 58 -16.16 -18.07 7.90
C PRO A 58 -17.65 -18.10 7.55
N HIS A 59 -18.24 -19.29 7.46
CA HIS A 59 -19.65 -19.46 7.10
C HIS A 59 -20.59 -19.34 8.31
N ALA A 60 -20.06 -19.39 9.54
CA ALA A 60 -20.83 -19.28 10.77
C ALA A 60 -20.85 -17.87 11.38
N VAL A 61 -19.99 -16.96 10.90
CA VAL A 61 -19.86 -15.61 11.46
C VAL A 61 -20.82 -14.63 10.79
N GLN A 62 -21.57 -13.88 11.61
CA GLN A 62 -22.30 -12.69 11.18
C GLN A 62 -21.50 -11.44 11.56
N LEU A 63 -21.07 -10.68 10.55
CA LEU A 63 -20.37 -9.42 10.74
C LEU A 63 -21.31 -8.37 11.34
N ARG A 64 -20.73 -7.49 12.14
CA ARG A 64 -21.42 -6.36 12.76
C ARG A 64 -20.79 -5.05 12.25
N PRO A 65 -21.61 -4.02 11.98
CA PRO A 65 -21.12 -2.67 11.67
C PRO A 65 -20.31 -2.06 12.83
#